data_AF-A0A9P0KKA1-F1
#
_entry.id   AF-A0A9P0KKA1-F1
#
_cell.length_a   1.000
_cell.length_b   1.000
_cell.length_c   1.000
_cell.angle_alpha   90.00
_cell.angle_beta   90.00
_cell.angle_gamma   90.00
#
_symmetry.space_group_name_H-M   'P 1'
#
loop_
_entity.id
_entity.type
_entity.pdbx_description
1 polymer ?
#
loop_
_entity_poly.entity_id
_entity_poly.type
_entity_poly.pdbx_seq_one_letter_code
_entity_poly.pdbx_strand_id
1 'polypeptide(L)'
;MFKFVTVLVVAILVIQGAVDAKPKAKSQEHSQLQELAANAQTVVKDVTDTLSGQLPDSKKVVDTLNSNAQTLANSVQDVVDKLKSEVANHQGDIESVLKQVSEKLSETKTNLQKALGPEGQKKANEIKTDLDKGLKEAVAQVEKLTKAIEPEANKVKEDVTKAAKNFLDQIVEVSKNLQKQLETAGKA
;
A
#
# COMPACT_ATOMS: atom_id res chain seq x y z
N MET A 1 -14.09 27.06 -44.14
CA MET A 1 -12.92 26.44 -43.46
C MET A 1 -12.85 27.02 -42.05
N PHE A 2 -12.80 26.14 -41.03
CA PHE A 2 -12.33 26.29 -39.63
C PHE A 2 -12.49 27.64 -38.91
N LYS A 3 -12.95 27.77 -37.65
CA LYS A 3 -13.49 26.91 -36.59
C LYS A 3 -13.99 27.88 -35.50
N PHE A 4 -15.05 27.53 -34.79
CA PHE A 4 -15.60 28.27 -33.64
C PHE A 4 -14.55 28.47 -32.54
N VAL A 5 -14.34 29.71 -32.10
CA VAL A 5 -13.61 30.03 -30.86
C VAL A 5 -14.63 30.29 -29.77
N THR A 6 -14.77 29.31 -28.89
CA THR A 6 -15.54 29.38 -27.65
C THR A 6 -14.82 30.31 -26.68
N VAL A 7 -15.37 31.50 -26.43
CA VAL A 7 -14.95 32.36 -25.31
C VAL A 7 -15.82 32.01 -24.11
N LEU A 8 -15.19 31.35 -23.15
CA LEU A 8 -15.78 30.91 -21.89
C LEU A 8 -15.90 32.12 -20.95
N VAL A 9 -17.13 32.49 -20.64
CA VAL A 9 -17.48 33.53 -19.67
C VAL A 9 -17.14 33.03 -18.26
N VAL A 10 -16.14 33.61 -17.60
CA VAL A 10 -15.89 33.42 -16.17
C VAL A 10 -16.59 34.55 -15.43
N ALA A 11 -17.79 34.28 -14.92
CA ALA A 11 -18.48 35.16 -13.99
C ALA A 11 -18.04 34.82 -12.56
N ILE A 12 -17.23 35.70 -11.96
CA ILE A 12 -16.92 35.67 -10.52
C ILE A 12 -18.08 36.36 -9.81
N LEU A 13 -18.96 35.58 -9.18
CA LEU A 13 -19.99 36.08 -8.28
C LEU A 13 -19.47 36.06 -6.84
N VAL A 14 -19.32 37.25 -6.29
CA VAL A 14 -19.07 37.54 -4.88
C VAL A 14 -20.40 37.36 -4.13
N ILE A 15 -20.49 36.44 -3.18
CA ILE A 15 -21.65 36.37 -2.27
C ILE A 15 -21.17 36.20 -0.83
N GLN A 16 -21.28 37.30 -0.08
CA GLN A 16 -21.42 37.32 1.37
C GLN A 16 -22.90 37.10 1.74
N GLY A 17 -23.16 36.45 2.87
CA GLY A 17 -24.43 36.58 3.61
C GLY A 17 -25.38 35.38 3.58
N ALA A 18 -25.41 34.67 4.71
CA ALA A 18 -26.45 33.80 5.27
C ALA A 18 -27.74 33.57 4.46
N VAL A 19 -28.03 32.30 4.13
CA VAL A 19 -29.10 31.44 4.68
C VAL A 19 -29.06 30.08 3.95
N ASP A 20 -29.42 29.00 4.63
CA ASP A 20 -29.43 27.60 4.15
C ASP A 20 -28.06 26.94 3.88
N ALA A 21 -27.38 26.55 4.96
CA ALA A 21 -26.23 25.67 4.91
C ALA A 21 -26.63 24.24 4.48
N LYS A 22 -26.86 24.05 3.17
CA LYS A 22 -26.56 22.78 2.51
C LYS A 22 -25.08 22.48 2.81
N PRO A 23 -24.71 21.26 3.27
CA PRO A 23 -23.33 20.98 3.61
C PRO A 23 -22.51 21.22 2.34
N LYS A 24 -21.64 22.25 2.40
CA LYS A 24 -20.55 22.41 1.46
C LYS A 24 -19.90 21.04 1.37
N ALA A 25 -19.84 20.48 0.17
CA ALA A 25 -18.97 19.35 -0.11
C ALA A 25 -17.60 19.75 0.48
N LYS A 26 -17.21 19.07 1.57
CA LYS A 26 -15.93 19.28 2.21
C LYS A 26 -14.91 19.15 1.08
N SER A 27 -14.10 20.18 0.86
CA SER A 27 -12.83 19.98 0.17
C SER A 27 -12.20 18.76 0.81
N GLN A 28 -12.02 17.71 0.01
CA GLN A 28 -11.47 16.45 0.45
C GLN A 28 -10.00 16.73 0.80
N GLU A 29 -9.75 17.17 2.03
CA GLU A 29 -8.43 17.06 2.64
C GLU A 29 -8.10 15.58 2.61
N HIS A 30 -7.10 15.20 1.80
CA HIS A 30 -6.61 13.84 1.79
C HIS A 30 -6.21 13.46 3.22
N SER A 31 -6.78 12.38 3.73
CA SER A 31 -6.37 11.83 5.02
C SER A 31 -4.86 11.53 4.99
N GLN A 32 -4.14 11.76 6.08
CA GLN A 32 -2.69 11.44 6.18
C GLN A 32 -2.38 9.98 5.79
N LEU A 33 -3.35 9.08 5.97
CA LEU A 33 -3.27 7.70 5.51
C LEU A 33 -3.30 7.56 3.99
N GLN A 34 -4.12 8.36 3.29
CA GLN A 34 -4.17 8.36 1.83
C GLN A 34 -2.88 8.92 1.24
N GLU A 35 -2.31 9.97 1.84
CA GLU A 35 -0.98 10.47 1.46
C GLU A 35 0.09 9.41 1.66
N LEU A 36 0.06 8.70 2.79
CA LEU A 36 1.01 7.64 3.07
C LEU A 36 0.84 6.44 2.12
N ALA A 37 -0.40 6.09 1.77
CA ALA A 37 -0.67 5.04 0.80
C ALA A 37 -0.18 5.42 -0.60
N ALA A 38 -0.41 6.67 -1.03
CA ALA A 38 0.11 7.19 -2.30
C ALA A 38 1.65 7.22 -2.32
N ASN A 39 2.28 7.58 -1.19
CA ASN A 39 3.73 7.49 -1.03
C ASN A 39 4.21 6.03 -1.13
N ALA A 40 3.56 5.10 -0.42
CA ALA A 40 3.87 3.68 -0.52
C ALA A 40 3.71 3.15 -1.96
N GLN A 41 2.67 3.55 -2.68
CA GLN A 41 2.51 3.21 -4.10
C GLN A 41 3.66 3.74 -4.96
N THR A 42 4.08 4.99 -4.72
CA THR A 42 5.19 5.61 -5.46
C THR A 42 6.48 4.85 -5.21
N VAL A 43 6.81 4.58 -3.94
CA VAL A 43 8.03 3.86 -3.56
C VAL A 43 8.01 2.41 -4.06
N VAL A 44 6.86 1.73 -3.98
CA VAL A 44 6.70 0.38 -4.54
C VAL A 44 6.89 0.41 -6.05
N LYS A 45 6.36 1.41 -6.75
CA LYS A 45 6.58 1.58 -8.19
C LYS A 45 8.06 1.79 -8.53
N ASP A 46 8.78 2.63 -7.77
CA ASP A 46 10.21 2.86 -8.00
C ASP A 46 11.03 1.56 -7.81
N VAL A 47 10.64 0.75 -6.83
CA VAL A 47 11.19 -0.60 -6.65
C VAL A 47 10.82 -1.51 -7.80
N THR A 48 9.56 -1.57 -8.23
CA THR A 48 9.12 -2.33 -9.41
C THR A 48 9.97 -1.99 -10.62
N ASP A 49 10.22 -0.71 -10.85
CA ASP A 49 11.03 -0.23 -11.96
C ASP A 49 12.49 -0.70 -11.79
N THR A 50 13.03 -0.70 -10.56
CA THR A 50 14.35 -1.28 -10.24
C THR A 50 14.39 -2.81 -10.48
N LEU A 51 13.31 -3.53 -10.18
CA LEU A 51 13.17 -4.97 -10.37
C LEU A 51 12.88 -5.36 -11.83
N SER A 52 12.45 -4.42 -12.66
CA SER A 52 12.06 -4.68 -14.05
C SER A 52 13.25 -5.12 -14.93
N GLY A 53 14.48 -4.79 -14.53
CA GLY A 53 15.71 -5.28 -15.14
C GLY A 53 15.95 -6.78 -14.92
N GLN A 54 16.81 -7.38 -15.75
CA GLN A 54 17.32 -8.72 -15.50
C GLN A 54 18.24 -8.67 -14.27
N LEU A 55 17.82 -9.31 -13.18
CA LEU A 55 18.64 -9.41 -11.98
C LEU A 55 19.55 -10.65 -12.10
N PRO A 56 20.85 -10.53 -11.74
CA PRO A 56 21.73 -11.69 -11.75
C PRO A 56 21.29 -12.68 -10.68
N ASP A 57 21.40 -13.98 -10.98
CA ASP A 57 21.15 -15.06 -10.01
C ASP A 57 22.33 -15.24 -9.02
N SER A 58 23.01 -14.14 -8.66
CA SER A 58 24.09 -14.18 -7.69
C SER A 58 23.52 -14.43 -6.30
N LYS A 59 24.26 -15.17 -5.47
CA LYS A 59 23.86 -15.46 -4.08
C LYS A 59 23.45 -14.18 -3.34
N LYS A 60 24.21 -13.10 -3.52
CA LYS A 60 23.96 -11.81 -2.86
C LYS A 60 22.61 -11.19 -3.27
N VAL A 61 22.23 -11.28 -4.55
CA VAL A 61 20.93 -10.78 -5.03
C VAL A 61 19.79 -11.66 -4.52
N VAL A 62 19.94 -12.98 -4.59
CA VAL A 62 18.95 -13.93 -4.06
C VAL A 62 18.75 -13.75 -2.55
N ASP A 63 19.82 -13.65 -1.78
CA ASP A 63 19.78 -13.40 -0.33
C ASP A 63 19.08 -12.06 -0.02
N THR A 64 19.39 -11.01 -0.80
CA THR A 64 18.76 -9.69 -0.66
C THR A 64 17.25 -9.77 -0.90
N LEU A 65 16.84 -10.40 -2.00
CA LEU A 65 15.43 -10.58 -2.35
C LEU A 65 14.71 -11.40 -1.29
N ASN A 66 15.32 -12.51 -0.83
CA ASN A 66 14.76 -13.37 0.20
C ASN A 66 14.60 -12.65 1.53
N SER A 67 15.62 -11.91 1.98
CA SER A 67 15.55 -11.17 3.23
C SER A 67 14.43 -10.12 3.20
N ASN A 68 14.31 -9.35 2.11
CA ASN A 68 13.26 -8.33 1.99
C ASN A 68 11.86 -8.94 1.84
N ALA A 69 11.73 -10.04 1.09
CA ALA A 69 10.47 -10.76 0.98
C ALA A 69 10.04 -11.38 2.32
N GLN A 70 10.99 -11.86 3.13
CA GLN A 70 10.71 -12.35 4.48
C GLN A 70 10.30 -11.21 5.43
N THR A 71 10.99 -10.08 5.39
CA THR A 71 10.59 -8.89 6.16
C THR A 71 9.18 -8.43 5.77
N LEU A 72 8.87 -8.35 4.48
CA LEU A 72 7.52 -8.03 4.02
C LEU A 72 6.50 -9.04 4.52
N ALA A 73 6.78 -10.34 4.40
CA ALA A 73 5.88 -11.39 4.88
C ALA A 73 5.60 -11.28 6.40
N ASN A 74 6.60 -10.88 7.18
CA ASN A 74 6.45 -10.64 8.62
C ASN A 74 5.60 -9.37 8.89
N SER A 75 5.88 -8.26 8.20
CA SER A 75 5.07 -7.03 8.33
C SER A 75 3.60 -7.26 7.94
N VAL A 76 3.37 -8.06 6.88
CA VAL A 76 2.04 -8.50 6.46
C VAL A 76 1.37 -9.32 7.56
N GLN A 77 2.10 -10.22 8.23
CA GLN A 77 1.57 -10.98 9.36
C GLN A 77 1.15 -10.08 10.52
N ASP A 78 1.99 -9.12 10.89
CA ASP A 78 1.73 -8.20 12.01
C ASP A 78 0.44 -7.40 11.79
N VAL A 79 0.22 -6.89 10.57
CA VAL A 79 -1.01 -6.16 10.26
C VAL A 79 -2.22 -7.11 10.20
N VAL A 80 -2.07 -8.32 9.66
CA VAL A 80 -3.14 -9.32 9.66
C VAL A 80 -3.60 -9.65 11.07
N ASP A 81 -2.67 -9.84 11.99
CA ASP A 81 -2.99 -10.17 13.39
C ASP A 81 -3.69 -9.01 14.09
N LYS A 82 -3.26 -7.77 13.83
CA LYS A 82 -3.97 -6.57 14.31
C LYS A 82 -5.39 -6.51 13.76
N LEU A 83 -5.58 -6.67 12.46
CA LEU A 83 -6.91 -6.62 11.84
C LEU A 83 -7.83 -7.74 12.36
N LYS A 84 -7.30 -8.96 12.57
CA LYS A 84 -8.05 -10.06 13.19
C LYS A 84 -8.42 -9.76 14.65
N SER A 85 -7.52 -9.13 15.40
CA SER A 85 -7.85 -8.71 16.77
C SER A 85 -8.94 -7.64 16.78
N GLU A 86 -8.90 -6.68 15.86
CA GLU A 86 -9.95 -5.65 15.73
C GLU A 86 -11.29 -6.28 15.35
N VAL A 87 -11.30 -7.25 14.44
CA VAL A 87 -12.51 -8.05 14.11
C VAL A 87 -13.07 -8.77 15.33
N ALA A 88 -12.22 -9.36 16.16
CA ALA A 88 -12.66 -10.07 17.37
C ALA A 88 -13.20 -9.11 18.44
N ASN A 89 -12.64 -7.90 18.53
CA ASN A 89 -12.99 -6.89 19.52
C ASN A 89 -14.18 -6.02 19.09
N HIS A 90 -14.48 -5.96 17.78
CA HIS A 90 -15.48 -5.08 17.21
C HIS A 90 -16.33 -5.81 16.17
N GLN A 91 -17.58 -6.11 16.53
CA GLN A 91 -18.61 -6.59 15.60
C GLN A 91 -19.40 -5.38 15.07
N GLY A 92 -19.36 -5.16 13.76
CA GLY A 92 -19.98 -3.99 13.13
C GLY A 92 -19.78 -3.94 11.62
N ASP A 93 -20.19 -2.84 11.00
CA ASP A 93 -20.24 -2.69 9.53
C ASP A 93 -18.87 -2.86 8.84
N ILE A 94 -17.76 -2.62 9.55
CA ILE A 94 -16.41 -2.77 8.98
C ILE A 94 -15.83 -4.19 9.12
N GLU A 95 -16.47 -5.08 9.87
CA GLU A 95 -15.98 -6.43 10.16
C GLU A 95 -15.69 -7.21 8.87
N SER A 96 -16.61 -7.12 7.89
CA SER A 96 -16.46 -7.77 6.60
C SER A 96 -15.24 -7.27 5.83
N VAL A 97 -14.97 -5.95 5.89
CA VAL A 97 -13.81 -5.37 5.21
C VAL A 97 -12.52 -5.76 5.90
N LEU A 98 -12.47 -5.71 7.22
CA LEU A 98 -11.30 -6.14 7.99
C LEU A 98 -10.98 -7.61 7.72
N LYS A 99 -11.99 -8.49 7.71
CA LYS A 99 -11.84 -9.90 7.35
C LYS A 99 -11.28 -10.06 5.94
N GLN A 100 -11.91 -9.46 4.93
CA GLN A 100 -11.44 -9.54 3.54
C GLN A 100 -9.99 -9.05 3.37
N VAL A 101 -9.65 -7.91 3.98
CA VAL A 101 -8.29 -7.35 3.91
C VAL A 101 -7.31 -8.29 4.61
N SER A 102 -7.65 -8.79 5.79
CA SER A 102 -6.78 -9.72 6.52
C SER A 102 -6.57 -11.06 5.80
N GLU A 103 -7.60 -11.58 5.12
CA GLU A 103 -7.52 -12.80 4.30
C GLU A 103 -6.61 -12.56 3.09
N LYS A 104 -6.80 -11.45 2.38
CA LYS A 104 -5.97 -11.11 1.21
C LYS A 104 -4.52 -10.87 1.58
N LEU A 105 -4.26 -10.18 2.68
CA LEU A 105 -2.91 -10.01 3.21
C LEU A 105 -2.31 -11.35 3.64
N SER A 106 -3.09 -12.25 4.26
CA SER A 106 -2.63 -13.61 4.58
C SER A 106 -2.27 -14.43 3.32
N GLU A 107 -3.04 -14.29 2.25
CA GLU A 107 -2.72 -14.88 0.93
C GLU A 107 -1.41 -14.30 0.38
N THR A 108 -1.24 -12.98 0.41
CA THR A 108 0.00 -12.31 -0.01
C THR A 108 1.21 -12.82 0.77
N LYS A 109 1.10 -12.95 2.10
CA LYS A 109 2.15 -13.56 2.93
C LYS A 109 2.46 -14.99 2.47
N THR A 110 1.43 -15.81 2.29
CA THR A 110 1.60 -17.21 1.89
C THR A 110 2.30 -17.33 0.54
N ASN A 111 1.95 -16.44 -0.41
CA ASN A 111 2.58 -16.39 -1.72
C ASN A 111 4.05 -15.96 -1.61
N LEU A 112 4.36 -14.92 -0.83
CA LEU A 112 5.73 -14.51 -0.54
C LEU A 112 6.53 -15.65 0.10
N GLN A 113 5.98 -16.36 1.08
CA GLN A 113 6.67 -17.48 1.73
C GLN A 113 6.94 -18.65 0.77
N LYS A 114 6.01 -18.94 -0.15
CA LYS A 114 6.24 -19.92 -1.22
C LYS A 114 7.31 -19.47 -2.21
N ALA A 115 7.48 -18.15 -2.38
CA ALA A 115 8.52 -17.58 -3.22
C ALA A 115 9.92 -17.76 -2.62
N LEU A 116 10.04 -17.70 -1.30
CA LEU A 116 11.33 -17.75 -0.58
C LEU A 116 12.08 -19.08 -0.78
N GLY A 117 11.37 -20.22 -0.83
CA GLY A 117 11.96 -21.55 -1.05
C GLY A 117 13.13 -21.91 -0.11
N PRO A 118 13.77 -23.09 -0.28
CA PRO A 118 15.07 -23.36 0.33
C PRO A 118 16.14 -22.45 -0.30
N GLU A 119 17.04 -21.88 0.52
CA GLU A 119 18.11 -20.98 0.06
C GLU A 119 18.84 -21.52 -1.19
N GLY A 120 18.89 -20.73 -2.26
CA GLY A 120 19.61 -21.04 -3.49
C GLY A 120 18.88 -21.89 -4.54
N GLN A 121 17.64 -22.35 -4.29
CA GLN A 121 16.86 -23.08 -5.30
C GLN A 121 16.04 -22.19 -6.25
N LYS A 122 15.56 -21.04 -5.75
CA LYS A 122 14.72 -20.12 -6.51
C LYS A 122 15.58 -19.08 -7.24
N LYS A 123 15.22 -18.78 -8.50
CA LYS A 123 15.90 -17.73 -9.26
C LYS A 123 15.53 -16.35 -8.76
N ALA A 124 16.46 -15.40 -8.88
CA ALA A 124 16.22 -14.00 -8.52
C ALA A 124 15.00 -13.42 -9.25
N ASN A 125 14.77 -13.85 -10.50
CA ASN A 125 13.62 -13.43 -11.30
C ASN A 125 12.27 -14.00 -10.82
N GLU A 126 12.26 -15.13 -10.11
CA GLU A 126 11.03 -15.64 -9.51
C GLU A 126 10.71 -14.87 -8.23
N ILE A 127 11.71 -14.76 -7.34
CA ILE A 127 11.55 -14.06 -6.05
C ILE A 127 11.16 -12.60 -6.27
N LYS A 128 11.76 -11.91 -7.26
CA LYS A 128 11.40 -10.53 -7.57
C LYS A 128 9.94 -10.39 -8.04
N THR A 129 9.43 -11.36 -8.78
CA THR A 129 8.07 -11.31 -9.34
C THR A 129 7.05 -11.43 -8.21
N ASP A 130 7.28 -12.37 -7.29
CA ASP A 130 6.44 -12.55 -6.12
C ASP A 130 6.55 -11.36 -5.14
N LEU A 131 7.74 -10.79 -4.99
CA LEU A 131 7.97 -9.60 -4.16
C LEU A 131 7.27 -8.36 -4.72
N ASP A 132 7.40 -8.10 -6.03
CA ASP A 132 6.72 -7.03 -6.75
C ASP A 132 5.20 -7.14 -6.59
N LYS A 133 4.66 -8.34 -6.84
CA LYS A 133 3.25 -8.62 -6.67
C LYS A 133 2.81 -8.41 -5.21
N GLY A 134 3.57 -8.92 -4.26
CA GLY A 134 3.25 -8.83 -2.84
C GLY A 134 3.23 -7.39 -2.33
N LEU A 135 4.18 -6.55 -2.76
CA LEU A 135 4.21 -5.13 -2.42
C LEU A 135 2.98 -4.40 -2.98
N LYS A 136 2.62 -4.62 -4.25
CA LYS A 136 1.45 -4.00 -4.90
C LYS A 136 0.15 -4.43 -4.24
N GLU A 137 -0.03 -5.72 -3.99
CA GLU A 137 -1.21 -6.25 -3.32
C GLU A 137 -1.33 -5.70 -1.90
N ALA A 138 -0.24 -5.68 -1.14
CA ALA A 138 -0.23 -5.17 0.22
C ALA A 138 -0.71 -3.71 0.30
N VAL A 139 -0.16 -2.82 -0.53
CA VAL A 139 -0.58 -1.41 -0.56
C VAL A 139 -2.05 -1.27 -0.98
N ALA A 140 -2.49 -2.00 -2.01
CA ALA A 140 -3.88 -1.95 -2.47
C ALA A 140 -4.89 -2.41 -1.40
N GLN A 141 -4.55 -3.44 -0.63
CA GLN A 141 -5.42 -3.90 0.47
C GLN A 141 -5.52 -2.85 1.58
N VAL A 142 -4.43 -2.13 1.87
CA VAL A 142 -4.45 -1.06 2.89
C VAL A 142 -5.20 0.18 2.41
N GLU A 143 -5.14 0.52 1.12
CA GLU A 143 -5.98 1.57 0.56
C GLU A 143 -7.46 1.23 0.68
N LYS A 144 -7.84 -0.02 0.38
CA LYS A 144 -9.21 -0.49 0.54
C LYS A 144 -9.65 -0.37 2.00
N LEU A 145 -8.79 -0.77 2.93
CA LEU A 145 -9.02 -0.64 4.37
C LEU A 145 -9.21 0.84 4.77
N THR A 146 -8.32 1.71 4.33
CA THR A 146 -8.33 3.14 4.64
C THR A 146 -9.64 3.80 4.20
N LYS A 147 -10.10 3.50 2.98
CA LYS A 147 -11.37 4.02 2.45
C LYS A 147 -12.59 3.51 3.23
N ALA A 148 -12.53 2.27 3.72
CA ALA A 148 -13.63 1.66 4.46
C ALA A 148 -13.75 2.17 5.90
N ILE A 149 -12.63 2.53 6.54
CA ILE A 149 -12.63 3.07 7.91
C ILE A 149 -12.79 4.59 7.95
N GLU A 150 -12.61 5.30 6.82
CA GLU A 150 -12.79 6.75 6.73
C GLU A 150 -14.14 7.27 7.26
N PRO A 151 -15.30 6.64 6.96
CA PRO A 151 -16.58 7.07 7.51
C PRO A 151 -16.80 6.73 8.99
N GLU A 152 -16.00 5.83 9.58
CA GLU A 152 -16.12 5.50 11.00
C GLU A 152 -15.63 6.67 11.87
N ALA A 153 -16.19 6.86 13.06
CA ALA A 153 -15.75 7.91 14.01
C ALA A 153 -15.27 7.34 15.36
N ASN A 154 -15.24 6.01 15.49
CA ASN A 154 -15.05 5.32 16.77
C ASN A 154 -13.63 4.78 16.93
N LYS A 155 -13.30 4.27 18.12
CA LYS A 155 -11.96 3.73 18.48
C LYS A 155 -11.39 2.75 17.45
N VAL A 156 -12.25 1.95 16.84
CA VAL A 156 -11.90 1.03 15.74
C VAL A 156 -11.15 1.74 14.60
N LYS A 157 -11.58 2.94 14.22
CA LYS A 157 -10.89 3.73 13.21
C LYS A 157 -9.49 4.09 13.65
N GLU A 158 -9.29 4.47 14.90
CA GLU A 158 -7.98 4.88 15.41
C GLU A 158 -6.99 3.71 15.40
N ASP A 159 -7.41 2.56 15.94
CA ASP A 159 -6.55 1.38 16.05
C ASP A 159 -6.26 0.76 14.67
N VAL A 160 -7.27 0.67 13.79
CA VAL A 160 -7.08 0.23 12.40
C VAL A 160 -6.26 1.25 11.60
N THR A 161 -6.44 2.55 11.83
CA THR A 161 -5.64 3.61 11.18
C THR A 161 -4.17 3.50 11.57
N LYS A 162 -3.87 3.29 12.85
CA LYS A 162 -2.49 3.08 13.33
C LYS A 162 -1.89 1.81 12.73
N ALA A 163 -2.65 0.73 12.67
CA ALA A 163 -2.20 -0.52 12.06
C ALA A 163 -1.87 -0.32 10.57
N ALA A 164 -2.77 0.31 9.81
CA ALA A 164 -2.59 0.65 8.41
C ALA A 164 -1.38 1.57 8.20
N LYS A 165 -1.22 2.62 9.02
CA LYS A 165 -0.11 3.56 8.94
C LYS A 165 1.23 2.86 9.14
N ASN A 166 1.37 2.12 10.25
CA ASN A 166 2.62 1.41 10.56
C ASN A 166 2.98 0.41 9.46
N PHE A 167 1.98 -0.27 8.89
CA PHE A 167 2.23 -1.22 7.82
C PHE A 167 2.65 -0.54 6.52
N LEU A 168 2.04 0.60 6.14
CA LEU A 168 2.51 1.38 4.99
C LEU A 168 3.93 1.92 5.20
N ASP A 169 4.25 2.40 6.40
CA ASP A 169 5.61 2.83 6.76
C ASP A 169 6.61 1.67 6.60
N GLN A 170 6.26 0.46 7.06
CA GLN A 170 7.08 -0.74 6.88
C GLN A 170 7.22 -1.12 5.40
N ILE A 171 6.16 -1.04 4.59
CA ILE A 171 6.25 -1.29 3.14
C ILE A 171 7.22 -0.30 2.49
N VAL A 172 7.12 0.99 2.83
CA VAL A 172 8.03 2.02 2.32
C VAL A 172 9.48 1.72 2.72
N GLU A 173 9.71 1.31 3.97
CA GLU A 173 11.03 0.97 4.47
C GLU A 173 11.61 -0.26 3.75
N VAL A 174 10.86 -1.36 3.68
CA VAL A 174 11.27 -2.58 2.96
C VAL A 174 11.57 -2.27 1.51
N SER A 175 10.72 -1.47 0.86
CA SER A 175 10.91 -1.09 -0.54
C SER A 175 12.20 -0.27 -0.74
N LYS A 176 12.43 0.76 0.08
CA LYS A 176 13.67 1.57 0.02
C LYS A 176 14.91 0.73 0.31
N ASN A 177 14.85 -0.15 1.31
CA ASN A 177 15.96 -1.03 1.67
C ASN A 177 16.28 -1.99 0.53
N LEU A 178 15.26 -2.61 -0.07
CA LEU A 178 15.39 -3.48 -1.22
C LEU A 178 16.04 -2.76 -2.39
N GLN A 179 15.55 -1.56 -2.75
CA GLN A 179 16.13 -0.76 -3.83
C GLN A 179 17.62 -0.52 -3.61
N LYS A 180 17.97 0.02 -2.43
CA LYS A 180 19.36 0.33 -2.08
C LYS A 180 20.26 -0.91 -2.07
N GLN A 181 19.77 -2.03 -1.53
CA GLN A 181 20.52 -3.27 -1.46
C GLN A 181 20.71 -3.89 -2.84
N LEU A 182 19.71 -3.84 -3.73
CA LEU A 182 19.84 -4.31 -5.12
C LEU A 182 20.75 -3.43 -5.96
N GLU A 183 20.71 -2.11 -5.81
CA GLU A 183 21.69 -1.22 -6.46
C GLU A 183 23.12 -1.54 -6.03
N THR A 184 23.31 -1.98 -4.80
CA THR A 184 24.63 -2.38 -4.26
C THR A 184 25.01 -3.81 -4.65
N ALA A 185 24.03 -4.71 -4.74
CA ALA A 185 24.24 -6.12 -5.05
C ALA A 185 24.37 -6.39 -6.56
N GLY A 186 23.69 -5.61 -7.41
CA GLY A 186 23.77 -5.71 -8.86
C GLY A 186 24.98 -5.00 -9.49
N LYS A 187 25.68 -4.15 -8.73
CA LYS A 187 26.97 -3.54 -9.12
C LYS A 187 28.18 -4.43 -8.76
N ALA A 188 27.96 -5.52 -8.04
CA ALA A 188 28.98 -6.46 -7.57
C ALA A 188 28.97 -7.73 -8.43
#